data_AF-A0A6B4JPB2-F1
#
_entry.id   AF-A0A6B4JPB2-F1
#
_cell.length_a   1.000
_cell.length_b   1.000
_cell.length_c   1.000
_cell.angle_alpha   90.00
_cell.angle_beta   90.00
_cell.angle_gamma   90.00
#
_symmetry.space_group_name_H-M   'P 1'
#
loop_
_entity.id
_entity.type
_entity.pdbx_description
1 polymer ?
#
loop_
_entity_poly.entity_id
_entity_poly.type
_entity_poly.pdbx_seq_one_letter_code
_entity_poly.pdbx_strand_id
1 'polypeptide(L)'
;MKLFNLTYNEIVKQFKKTSIKVIIPIILLSGIILPIGISKSNVDNNIKHAMESNSFVLEDINNSIESLNNDKTSKAQIEKAYLQAEKEYRQLFVDYKIGFDDWKQKEAEEFKNAAYDLVAIELVLDGYKQDVVLESLQGVNPDDVIKYYEMTLEKKKEVESKFTNQKEKLKNLIVNNDYMGHTASEIARKESYISENKKLISEYEKLKVKNPKDEEGQAKLEELKKENDLAINQIPDLEQDLQVLRFRYDKKIDYDKNNWKNNSIKSIEKNLEEFRRTMQTEKEFSSMANQQRIEITYDEYVKNYETQNDKRLEEIKELWYGLENEIPPLNSIRDARSVIDGTYEFYVIFAVIIAIIIGGGIVANEFSKGTIRLLLIRPVSRWKVLLSKLLSVLIISFGVVILGTTILVISSGYVYGFQTLKTPLLETINGTITKIDYIQYMMPKLMISVSSLMFITSLVFMISTIAKNTALAVAISMVLYLGAAPLTQVLINMKQVWLLKTLIPYINGSFFKIMPFFTEQLSKEYGIEMQYALGSKQLLLASILMIIVTFVTFTKKDVKN
;
A
#
# COMPACT_ATOMS: atom_id res chain seq x y z
N MET A 1 6.20 -50.95 7.19
CA MET A 1 5.61 -51.26 5.86
C MET A 1 4.11 -50.98 5.73
N LYS A 2 3.21 -51.44 6.62
CA LYS A 2 1.75 -51.33 6.37
C LYS A 2 1.20 -49.89 6.22
N LEU A 3 1.63 -48.91 7.03
CA LEU A 3 1.07 -47.54 6.98
C LEU A 3 1.51 -46.78 5.71
N PHE A 4 2.79 -46.80 5.37
CA PHE A 4 3.32 -46.15 4.16
C PHE A 4 2.63 -46.65 2.89
N ASN A 5 2.47 -47.97 2.75
CA ASN A 5 1.79 -48.55 1.59
C ASN A 5 0.31 -48.13 1.52
N LEU A 6 -0.38 -47.96 2.66
CA LEU A 6 -1.76 -47.47 2.69
C LEU A 6 -1.83 -46.01 2.21
N THR A 7 -0.95 -45.15 2.73
CA THR A 7 -0.89 -43.74 2.34
C THR A 7 -0.54 -43.62 0.85
N TYR A 8 0.47 -44.35 0.38
CA TYR A 8 0.85 -44.35 -1.04
C TYR A 8 -0.30 -44.80 -1.95
N ASN A 9 -0.97 -45.89 -1.61
CA ASN A 9 -2.11 -46.39 -2.39
C ASN A 9 -3.27 -45.38 -2.43
N GLU A 10 -3.52 -44.70 -1.32
CA GLU A 10 -4.56 -43.67 -1.26
C GLU A 10 -4.16 -42.43 -2.08
N ILE A 11 -2.90 -41.99 -2.02
CA ILE A 11 -2.37 -40.92 -2.88
C ILE A 11 -2.54 -41.29 -4.36
N VAL A 12 -2.10 -42.48 -4.77
CA VAL A 12 -2.26 -42.97 -6.15
C VAL A 12 -3.73 -42.99 -6.57
N LYS A 13 -4.64 -43.40 -5.67
CA LYS A 13 -6.09 -43.37 -5.92
C LYS A 13 -6.60 -41.95 -6.15
N GLN A 14 -6.10 -40.95 -5.40
CA GLN A 14 -6.47 -39.55 -5.62
C GLN A 14 -5.94 -39.05 -6.97
N PHE A 15 -4.66 -39.25 -7.30
CA PHE A 15 -4.08 -38.83 -8.59
C PHE A 15 -4.69 -39.53 -9.82
N LYS A 16 -5.41 -40.64 -9.65
CA LYS A 16 -6.18 -41.27 -10.74
C LYS A 16 -7.45 -40.50 -11.11
N LYS A 17 -8.00 -39.66 -10.22
CA LYS A 17 -9.21 -38.88 -10.48
C LYS A 17 -8.97 -37.83 -11.57
N THR A 18 -9.87 -37.75 -12.54
CA THR A 18 -9.77 -36.80 -13.67
C THR A 18 -9.64 -35.36 -13.21
N SER A 19 -10.40 -34.95 -12.19
CA SER A 19 -10.32 -33.58 -11.64
C SER A 19 -8.92 -33.24 -11.12
N ILE A 20 -8.28 -34.17 -10.39
CA ILE A 20 -6.94 -33.94 -9.81
C ILE A 20 -5.87 -33.90 -10.90
N LYS A 21 -5.99 -34.76 -11.92
CA LYS A 21 -5.08 -34.77 -13.08
C LYS A 21 -5.11 -33.46 -13.88
N VAL A 22 -6.20 -32.70 -13.81
CA VAL A 22 -6.35 -31.43 -14.53
C VAL A 22 -5.96 -30.25 -13.63
N ILE A 23 -6.50 -30.21 -12.41
CA ILE A 23 -6.36 -29.04 -11.53
C ILE A 23 -4.91 -28.83 -11.05
N ILE A 24 -4.21 -29.89 -10.62
CA ILE A 24 -2.84 -29.74 -10.09
C ILE A 24 -1.90 -29.22 -11.17
N PRO A 25 -1.84 -29.77 -12.40
CA PRO A 25 -1.00 -29.21 -13.45
C PRO A 25 -1.32 -27.76 -13.79
N ILE A 26 -2.60 -27.37 -13.82
CA ILE A 26 -2.99 -25.96 -14.06
C ILE A 26 -2.43 -25.05 -12.95
N ILE A 27 -2.55 -25.46 -11.68
CA ILE A 27 -1.98 -24.70 -10.55
C ILE A 27 -0.46 -24.61 -10.69
N LEU A 28 0.23 -25.68 -11.06
CA LEU A 28 1.69 -25.65 -11.20
C LEU A 28 2.13 -24.82 -12.42
N LEU A 29 1.37 -24.85 -13.52
CA LEU A 29 1.60 -24.03 -14.71
C LEU A 29 1.41 -22.54 -14.42
N SER A 30 0.49 -22.17 -13.51
CA SER A 30 0.33 -20.77 -13.12
C SER A 30 1.61 -20.21 -12.47
N GLY A 31 2.43 -21.05 -11.84
CA GLY A 31 3.75 -20.65 -11.34
C GLY A 31 4.73 -20.19 -12.38
N ILE A 32 4.58 -20.64 -13.63
CA ILE A 32 5.40 -20.15 -14.75
C ILE A 32 4.74 -18.92 -15.39
N ILE A 33 3.41 -18.97 -15.55
CA ILE A 33 2.66 -17.93 -16.26
C ILE A 33 2.64 -16.62 -15.46
N LEU A 34 2.52 -16.68 -14.14
CA LEU A 34 2.37 -15.50 -13.27
C LEU A 34 3.58 -14.54 -13.39
N PRO A 35 4.84 -14.97 -13.19
CA PRO A 35 5.99 -14.07 -13.35
C PRO A 35 6.09 -13.48 -14.76
N ILE A 36 5.82 -14.27 -15.80
CA ILE A 36 5.83 -13.80 -17.19
C ILE A 36 4.74 -12.73 -17.39
N GLY A 37 3.53 -12.98 -16.89
CA GLY A 37 2.42 -12.04 -16.96
C GLY A 37 2.70 -10.73 -16.24
N ILE A 38 3.25 -10.81 -15.02
CA ILE A 38 3.62 -9.63 -14.21
C ILE A 38 4.76 -8.84 -14.86
N SER A 39 5.69 -9.51 -15.55
CA SER A 39 6.77 -8.81 -16.27
C SER A 39 6.26 -8.00 -17.47
N LYS A 40 5.13 -8.41 -18.06
CA LYS A 40 4.49 -7.76 -19.20
C LYS A 40 3.39 -6.78 -18.82
N SER A 41 2.94 -6.77 -17.56
CA SER A 41 1.92 -5.83 -17.13
C SER A 41 2.54 -4.44 -17.03
N ASN A 42 1.94 -3.45 -17.70
CA ASN A 42 2.41 -2.08 -17.60
C ASN A 42 2.26 -1.59 -16.15
N VAL A 43 3.33 -1.03 -15.60
CA VAL A 43 3.27 -0.28 -14.33
C VAL A 43 2.42 0.99 -14.50
N ASP A 44 2.27 1.48 -15.73
CA ASP A 44 1.79 2.83 -16.05
C ASP A 44 0.41 2.93 -16.74
N ASN A 45 -0.51 1.99 -16.50
CA ASN A 45 -1.90 2.16 -16.99
C ASN A 45 -2.54 3.47 -16.51
N ASN A 46 -2.09 4.01 -15.37
CA ASN A 46 -2.52 5.30 -14.84
C ASN A 46 -2.14 6.49 -15.75
N ILE A 47 -1.03 6.41 -16.48
CA ILE A 47 -0.61 7.47 -17.41
C ILE A 47 -1.61 7.57 -18.56
N LYS A 48 -2.04 6.42 -19.11
CA LYS A 48 -3.03 6.41 -20.20
C LYS A 48 -4.34 7.07 -19.76
N HIS A 49 -4.87 6.73 -18.60
CA HIS A 49 -6.09 7.34 -18.09
C HIS A 49 -5.92 8.84 -17.78
N ALA A 50 -4.77 9.26 -17.25
CA ALA A 50 -4.46 10.67 -17.06
C ALA A 50 -4.42 11.43 -18.39
N MET A 51 -3.82 10.85 -19.43
CA MET A 51 -3.75 11.44 -20.77
C MET A 51 -5.12 11.54 -21.43
N GLU A 52 -5.94 10.49 -21.35
CA GLU A 52 -7.31 10.49 -21.90
C GLU A 52 -8.17 11.57 -21.21
N SER A 53 -8.07 11.68 -19.89
CA SER A 53 -8.77 12.70 -19.11
C SER A 53 -8.35 14.12 -19.52
N ASN A 54 -7.04 14.40 -19.58
CA ASN A 54 -6.56 15.73 -19.99
C ASN A 54 -6.86 16.04 -21.47
N SER A 55 -6.91 15.04 -22.34
CA SER A 55 -7.29 15.23 -23.74
C SER A 55 -8.75 15.65 -23.88
N PHE A 56 -9.65 15.04 -23.10
CA PHE A 56 -11.05 15.43 -23.05
C PHE A 56 -11.23 16.86 -22.53
N VAL A 57 -10.52 17.22 -21.45
CA VAL A 57 -10.54 18.59 -20.91
C VAL A 57 -10.01 19.61 -21.92
N LEU A 58 -8.96 19.27 -22.69
CA LEU A 58 -8.45 20.13 -23.75
C LEU A 58 -9.48 20.39 -24.86
N GLU A 59 -10.27 19.38 -25.23
CA GLU A 59 -11.34 19.53 -26.21
C GLU A 59 -12.42 20.51 -25.71
N ASP A 60 -12.84 20.37 -24.45
CA ASP A 60 -13.81 21.27 -23.82
C ASP A 60 -13.30 22.72 -23.71
N ILE A 61 -12.03 22.90 -23.34
CA ILE A 61 -11.38 24.21 -23.31
C ILE A 61 -11.32 24.82 -24.71
N ASN A 62 -10.97 24.05 -25.74
CA ASN A 62 -10.95 24.55 -27.12
C ASN A 62 -12.34 25.00 -27.58
N ASN A 63 -13.39 24.21 -27.31
CA ASN A 63 -14.77 24.56 -27.63
C ASN A 63 -15.21 25.84 -26.89
N SER A 64 -14.83 25.97 -25.62
CA SER A 64 -15.11 27.17 -24.83
C SER A 64 -14.43 28.41 -25.40
N ILE A 65 -13.13 28.32 -25.76
CA ILE A 65 -12.39 29.41 -26.43
C ILE A 65 -13.05 29.76 -27.77
N GLU A 66 -13.47 28.78 -28.55
CA GLU A 66 -14.15 28.99 -29.83
C GLU A 66 -15.48 29.73 -29.67
N SER A 67 -16.27 29.35 -28.66
CA SER A 67 -17.56 30.00 -28.35
C SER A 67 -17.40 31.49 -27.99
N LEU A 68 -16.29 31.84 -27.34
CA LEU A 68 -15.97 33.21 -26.92
C LEU A 68 -15.37 34.08 -28.03
N ASN A 69 -14.99 33.52 -29.19
CA ASN A 69 -14.30 34.27 -30.25
C ASN A 69 -15.08 35.48 -30.78
N ASN A 70 -16.41 35.41 -30.76
CA ASN A 70 -17.28 36.48 -31.27
C ASN A 70 -17.76 37.44 -30.18
N ASP A 71 -17.55 37.12 -28.90
CA ASP A 71 -17.92 37.98 -27.78
C ASP A 71 -16.80 38.97 -27.47
N LYS A 72 -17.10 40.27 -27.61
CA LYS A 72 -16.15 41.37 -27.39
C LYS A 72 -16.28 42.01 -26.01
N THR A 73 -17.10 41.46 -25.12
CA THR A 73 -17.22 41.96 -23.75
C THR A 73 -15.89 41.77 -23.00
N SER A 74 -15.56 42.70 -22.11
CA SER A 74 -14.34 42.60 -21.30
C SER A 74 -14.28 41.29 -20.51
N LYS A 75 -15.42 40.81 -20.02
CA LYS A 75 -15.54 39.55 -19.29
C LYS A 75 -15.19 38.33 -20.18
N ALA A 76 -15.72 38.27 -21.40
CA ALA A 76 -15.40 37.19 -22.33
C ALA A 76 -13.92 37.18 -22.74
N GLN A 77 -13.31 38.35 -22.88
CA GLN A 77 -11.87 38.46 -23.19
C GLN A 77 -10.99 38.00 -22.02
N ILE A 78 -11.34 38.36 -20.78
CA ILE A 78 -10.64 37.90 -19.58
C ILE A 78 -10.79 36.38 -19.44
N GLU A 79 -12.00 35.85 -19.59
CA GLU A 79 -12.27 34.41 -19.54
C GLU A 79 -11.46 33.66 -20.60
N LYS A 80 -11.39 34.19 -21.82
CA LYS A 80 -10.58 33.63 -22.89
C LYS A 80 -9.08 33.61 -22.56
N ALA A 81 -8.54 34.64 -21.90
CA ALA A 81 -7.13 34.69 -21.49
C ALA A 81 -6.80 33.60 -20.46
N TYR A 82 -7.66 33.40 -19.46
CA TYR A 82 -7.50 32.31 -18.49
C TYR A 82 -7.65 30.93 -19.13
N LEU A 83 -8.61 30.74 -20.05
CA LEU A 83 -8.76 29.49 -20.80
C LEU A 83 -7.54 29.18 -21.67
N GLN A 84 -6.87 30.20 -22.22
CA GLN A 84 -5.62 30.01 -22.96
C GLN A 84 -4.48 29.54 -22.03
N ALA A 85 -4.36 30.12 -20.84
CA ALA A 85 -3.40 29.65 -19.84
C ALA A 85 -3.69 28.22 -19.37
N GLU A 86 -4.96 27.88 -19.09
CA GLU A 86 -5.37 26.52 -18.73
C GLU A 86 -5.12 25.54 -19.88
N LYS A 87 -5.34 25.95 -21.13
CA LYS A 87 -5.01 25.14 -22.32
C LYS A 87 -3.52 24.80 -22.35
N GLU A 88 -2.63 25.78 -22.17
CA GLU A 88 -1.18 25.53 -22.13
C GLU A 88 -0.82 24.53 -21.02
N TYR A 89 -1.39 24.71 -19.82
CA TYR A 89 -1.19 23.80 -18.69
C TYR A 89 -1.63 22.37 -19.01
N ARG A 90 -2.85 22.17 -19.54
CA ARG A 90 -3.38 20.84 -19.89
C ARG A 90 -2.61 20.19 -21.04
N GLN A 91 -2.13 20.99 -21.98
CA GLN A 91 -1.31 20.51 -23.09
C GLN A 91 -0.01 19.87 -22.60
N LEU A 92 0.61 20.41 -21.53
CA LEU A 92 1.81 19.80 -20.93
C LEU A 92 1.57 18.36 -20.46
N PHE A 93 0.40 18.05 -19.90
CA PHE A 93 0.08 16.69 -19.45
C PHE A 93 0.01 15.71 -20.61
N VAL A 94 -0.57 16.12 -21.74
CA VAL A 94 -0.74 15.27 -22.92
C VAL A 94 0.59 15.11 -23.67
N ASP A 95 1.28 16.22 -23.96
CA ASP A 95 2.51 16.21 -24.76
C ASP A 95 3.65 15.47 -24.05
N TYR A 96 3.76 15.65 -22.73
CA TYR A 96 4.86 15.08 -21.92
C TYR A 96 4.44 13.89 -21.07
N LYS A 97 3.23 13.33 -21.30
CA LYS A 97 2.71 12.11 -20.68
C LYS A 97 2.79 12.11 -19.15
N ILE A 98 2.39 13.23 -18.54
CA ILE A 98 2.46 13.41 -17.09
C ILE A 98 1.36 12.57 -16.42
N GLY A 99 1.77 11.61 -15.57
CA GLY A 99 0.86 10.74 -14.82
C GLY A 99 0.60 11.19 -13.36
N PHE A 100 -0.31 10.50 -12.67
CA PHE A 100 -0.79 10.82 -11.30
C PHE A 100 0.25 10.78 -10.16
N ASP A 101 1.52 10.44 -10.40
CA ASP A 101 2.60 10.49 -9.40
C ASP A 101 3.95 10.97 -9.99
N ASP A 102 3.90 11.69 -11.12
CA ASP A 102 5.08 12.23 -11.79
C ASP A 102 5.47 13.57 -11.14
N TRP A 103 6.76 13.79 -10.92
CA TRP A 103 7.28 15.05 -10.35
C TRP A 103 6.90 16.26 -11.21
N LYS A 104 6.73 16.06 -12.53
CA LYS A 104 6.28 17.09 -13.47
C LYS A 104 4.90 17.63 -13.14
N GLN A 105 4.06 16.88 -12.42
CA GLN A 105 2.74 17.37 -12.01
C GLN A 105 2.87 18.60 -11.11
N LYS A 106 3.83 18.59 -10.17
CA LYS A 106 4.09 19.75 -9.30
C LYS A 106 4.56 20.95 -10.11
N GLU A 107 5.47 20.74 -11.06
CA GLU A 107 5.97 21.82 -11.92
C GLU A 107 4.90 22.37 -12.86
N ALA A 108 3.99 21.50 -13.34
CA ALA A 108 2.86 21.92 -14.16
C ALA A 108 1.85 22.75 -13.35
N GLU A 109 1.59 22.36 -12.09
CA GLU A 109 0.70 23.12 -11.20
C GLU A 109 1.27 24.52 -10.91
N GLU A 110 2.57 24.62 -10.62
CA GLU A 110 3.27 25.90 -10.45
C GLU A 110 3.30 26.71 -11.75
N PHE A 111 3.41 26.04 -12.91
CA PHE A 111 3.33 26.69 -14.22
C PHE A 111 1.97 27.35 -14.41
N LYS A 112 0.88 26.65 -14.06
CA LYS A 112 -0.48 27.18 -14.13
C LYS A 112 -0.64 28.41 -13.22
N ASN A 113 -0.17 28.33 -11.98
CA ASN A 113 -0.24 29.45 -11.04
C ASN A 113 0.49 30.69 -11.61
N ALA A 114 1.73 30.51 -12.10
CA ALA A 114 2.49 31.60 -12.71
C ALA A 114 1.83 32.13 -14.00
N ALA A 115 1.17 31.28 -14.79
CA ALA A 115 0.43 31.69 -15.98
C ALA A 115 -0.82 32.51 -15.61
N TYR A 116 -1.53 32.13 -14.55
CA TYR A 116 -2.71 32.85 -14.06
C TYR A 116 -2.33 34.21 -13.46
N ASP A 117 -1.24 34.27 -12.69
CA ASP A 117 -0.67 35.53 -12.19
C ASP A 117 -0.21 36.44 -13.34
N LEU A 118 0.39 35.85 -14.39
CA LEU A 118 0.79 36.57 -15.60
C LEU A 118 -0.43 37.18 -16.33
N VAL A 119 -1.50 36.39 -16.52
CA VAL A 119 -2.75 36.89 -17.10
C VAL A 119 -3.30 38.05 -16.26
N ALA A 120 -3.29 37.95 -14.93
CA ALA A 120 -3.80 39.00 -14.07
C ALA A 120 -3.02 40.33 -14.24
N ILE A 121 -1.68 40.31 -14.25
CA ILE A 121 -0.89 41.53 -14.45
C ILE A 121 -0.99 42.08 -15.88
N GLU A 122 -1.11 41.21 -16.89
CA GLU A 122 -1.34 41.61 -18.29
C GLU A 122 -2.66 42.36 -18.44
N LEU A 123 -3.74 41.89 -17.81
CA LEU A 123 -5.04 42.59 -17.81
C LEU A 123 -4.95 43.99 -17.18
N VAL A 124 -4.18 44.14 -16.10
CA VAL A 124 -3.94 45.46 -15.47
C VAL A 124 -3.13 46.37 -16.40
N LEU A 125 -2.14 45.82 -17.12
CA LEU A 125 -1.31 46.55 -18.08
C LEU A 125 -2.10 46.97 -19.34
N ASP A 126 -3.03 46.13 -19.79
CA ASP A 126 -3.91 46.37 -20.93
C ASP A 126 -5.03 47.40 -20.63
N GLY A 127 -5.13 47.83 -19.37
CA GLY A 127 -6.02 48.91 -18.95
C GLY A 127 -7.45 48.46 -18.63
N TYR A 128 -7.67 47.18 -18.33
CA TYR A 128 -8.96 46.70 -17.83
C TYR A 128 -9.29 47.34 -16.48
N LYS A 129 -10.57 47.61 -16.24
CA LYS A 129 -11.04 48.20 -14.98
C LYS A 129 -10.89 47.21 -13.82
N GLN A 130 -10.51 47.72 -12.65
CA GLN A 130 -10.22 46.93 -11.46
C GLN A 130 -11.40 46.07 -11.01
N ASP A 131 -12.61 46.61 -10.98
CA ASP A 131 -13.84 45.88 -10.63
C ASP A 131 -14.06 44.67 -11.55
N VAL A 132 -13.92 44.87 -12.86
CA VAL A 132 -14.12 43.82 -13.87
C VAL A 132 -13.07 42.71 -13.76
N VAL A 133 -11.81 43.08 -13.51
CA VAL A 133 -10.72 42.10 -13.32
C VAL A 133 -10.95 41.29 -12.05
N LEU A 134 -11.23 41.94 -10.91
CA LEU A 134 -11.44 41.27 -9.63
C LEU A 134 -12.64 40.31 -9.65
N GLU A 135 -13.72 40.64 -10.35
CA GLU A 135 -14.88 39.74 -10.52
C GLU A 135 -14.59 38.51 -11.38
N SER A 136 -13.50 38.52 -12.16
CA SER A 136 -13.18 37.51 -13.17
C SER A 136 -11.88 36.74 -12.91
N LEU A 137 -11.24 36.96 -11.75
CA LEU A 137 -10.00 36.27 -11.39
C LEU A 137 -10.22 34.75 -11.24
N GLN A 138 -9.23 33.97 -11.68
CA GLN A 138 -9.19 32.53 -11.48
C GLN A 138 -7.90 32.15 -10.78
N GLY A 139 -7.97 31.57 -9.58
CA GLY A 139 -6.80 31.03 -8.88
C GLY A 139 -5.71 32.04 -8.48
N VAL A 140 -5.97 33.35 -8.59
CA VAL A 140 -5.05 34.44 -8.21
C VAL A 140 -5.57 35.14 -6.97
N ASN A 141 -4.67 35.57 -6.08
CA ASN A 141 -5.02 36.33 -4.90
C ASN A 141 -5.50 37.76 -5.27
N PRO A 142 -6.76 38.14 -4.96
CA PRO A 142 -7.28 39.47 -5.26
C PRO A 142 -6.44 40.61 -4.66
N ASP A 143 -5.87 40.43 -3.47
CA ASP A 143 -5.09 41.46 -2.79
C ASP A 143 -3.81 41.81 -3.54
N ASP A 144 -3.20 40.83 -4.21
CA ASP A 144 -2.00 41.07 -5.01
C ASP A 144 -2.34 41.82 -6.30
N VAL A 145 -3.50 41.53 -6.90
CA VAL A 145 -4.00 42.25 -8.08
C VAL A 145 -4.37 43.70 -7.74
N ILE A 146 -4.97 43.95 -6.57
CA ILE A 146 -5.26 45.31 -6.09
C ILE A 146 -3.96 46.13 -6.02
N LYS A 147 -2.88 45.57 -5.46
CA LYS A 147 -1.57 46.24 -5.39
C LYS A 147 -1.04 46.58 -6.78
N TYR A 148 -1.28 45.75 -7.80
CA TYR A 148 -0.83 46.05 -9.16
C TYR A 148 -1.43 47.37 -9.65
N TYR A 149 -2.69 47.68 -9.38
CA TYR A 149 -3.29 48.96 -9.79
C TYR A 149 -2.63 50.19 -9.17
N GLU A 150 -2.03 50.04 -7.99
CA GLU A 150 -1.32 51.09 -7.26
C GLU A 150 0.16 51.24 -7.70
N MET A 151 0.69 50.27 -8.44
CA MET A 151 2.08 50.26 -8.89
C MET A 151 2.34 51.20 -10.08
N THR A 152 3.59 51.68 -10.17
CA THR A 152 4.10 52.36 -11.37
C THR A 152 4.18 51.38 -12.55
N LEU A 153 4.13 51.91 -13.78
CA LEU A 153 4.23 51.09 -15.00
C LEU A 153 5.52 50.24 -15.01
N GLU A 154 6.64 50.82 -14.57
CA GLU A 154 7.93 50.12 -14.46
C GLU A 154 7.83 48.89 -13.53
N LYS A 155 7.22 49.05 -12.36
CA LYS A 155 7.01 47.95 -11.41
C LYS A 155 6.05 46.89 -11.94
N LYS A 156 4.98 47.29 -12.64
CA LYS A 156 4.07 46.34 -13.31
C LYS A 156 4.82 45.48 -14.34
N LYS A 157 5.67 46.10 -15.16
CA LYS A 157 6.51 45.40 -16.14
C LYS A 157 7.57 44.50 -15.51
N GLU A 158 8.10 44.87 -14.34
CA GLU A 158 8.97 43.99 -13.56
C GLU A 158 8.22 42.73 -13.07
N VAL A 159 6.99 42.90 -12.57
CA VAL A 159 6.11 41.79 -12.13
C VAL A 159 5.73 40.87 -13.30
N GLU A 160 5.33 41.44 -14.44
CA GLU A 160 5.05 40.70 -15.68
C GLU A 160 6.28 39.89 -16.13
N SER A 161 7.47 40.49 -16.14
CA SER A 161 8.71 39.78 -16.49
C SER A 161 9.04 38.67 -15.49
N LYS A 162 8.83 38.88 -14.19
CA LYS A 162 9.02 37.87 -13.16
C LYS A 162 8.15 36.64 -13.42
N PHE A 163 6.84 36.81 -13.64
CA PHE A 163 5.94 35.69 -13.87
C PHE A 163 6.19 35.02 -15.23
N THR A 164 6.52 35.79 -16.26
CA THR A 164 6.95 35.25 -17.57
C THR A 164 8.17 34.34 -17.42
N ASN A 165 9.21 34.79 -16.72
CA ASN A 165 10.43 34.02 -16.49
C ASN A 165 10.16 32.78 -15.64
N GLN A 166 9.32 32.88 -14.62
CA GLN A 166 8.91 31.75 -13.79
C GLN A 166 8.16 30.70 -14.62
N LYS A 167 7.16 31.12 -15.39
CA LYS A 167 6.38 30.26 -16.29
C LYS A 167 7.30 29.50 -17.27
N GLU A 168 8.19 30.21 -17.97
CA GLU A 168 9.11 29.59 -18.92
C GLU A 168 10.15 28.67 -18.25
N LYS A 169 10.65 29.02 -17.07
CA LYS A 169 11.54 28.13 -16.30
C LYS A 169 10.85 26.80 -15.99
N LEU A 170 9.63 26.84 -15.46
CA LEU A 170 8.85 25.65 -15.08
C LEU A 170 8.53 24.78 -16.29
N LYS A 171 8.13 25.40 -17.40
CA LYS A 171 7.92 24.74 -18.69
C LYS A 171 9.19 24.02 -19.15
N ASN A 172 10.34 24.69 -19.12
CA ASN A 172 11.61 24.11 -19.55
C ASN A 172 12.03 22.91 -18.73
N LEU A 173 11.73 22.87 -17.42
CA LEU A 173 11.99 21.68 -16.59
C LEU A 173 11.20 20.47 -17.11
N ILE A 174 9.91 20.66 -17.40
CA ILE A 174 9.01 19.60 -17.89
C ILE A 174 9.46 19.13 -19.28
N VAL A 175 9.64 20.08 -20.21
CA VAL A 175 9.97 19.81 -21.62
C VAL A 175 11.28 19.02 -21.75
N ASN A 176 12.30 19.42 -20.99
CA ASN A 176 13.61 18.78 -21.04
C ASN A 176 13.73 17.56 -20.12
N ASN A 177 12.67 17.20 -19.39
CA ASN A 177 12.69 16.17 -18.35
C ASN A 177 13.84 16.39 -17.33
N ASP A 178 14.11 17.66 -16.99
CA ASP A 178 15.21 18.07 -16.12
C ASP A 178 14.87 17.88 -14.63
N TYR A 179 14.90 16.61 -14.21
CA TYR A 179 14.63 16.24 -12.83
C TYR A 179 15.65 16.81 -11.84
N MET A 180 16.89 17.07 -12.29
CA MET A 180 17.94 17.66 -11.46
C MET A 180 17.65 19.14 -11.19
N GLY A 181 17.22 19.88 -12.21
CA GLY A 181 16.75 21.26 -12.06
C GLY A 181 15.51 21.37 -11.17
N HIS A 182 14.61 20.38 -11.24
CA HIS A 182 13.49 20.26 -10.30
C HIS A 182 13.98 20.03 -8.86
N THR A 183 14.85 19.04 -8.61
CA THR A 183 15.38 18.79 -7.26
C THR A 183 16.17 19.99 -6.73
N ALA A 184 16.94 20.69 -7.57
CA ALA A 184 17.62 21.93 -7.18
C ALA A 184 16.64 23.05 -6.80
N SER A 185 15.54 23.17 -7.54
CA SER A 185 14.48 24.15 -7.21
C SER A 185 13.78 23.80 -5.90
N GLU A 186 13.54 22.52 -5.62
CA GLU A 186 13.02 22.05 -4.32
C GLU A 186 13.96 22.35 -3.15
N ILE A 187 15.26 22.11 -3.33
CA ILE A 187 16.30 22.47 -2.35
C ILE A 187 16.24 23.97 -2.05
N ALA A 188 16.26 24.81 -3.09
CA ALA A 188 16.21 26.26 -2.93
C ALA A 188 14.93 26.75 -2.25
N ARG A 189 13.76 26.16 -2.58
CA ARG A 189 12.48 26.45 -1.90
C ARG A 189 12.57 26.16 -0.40
N LYS A 190 13.03 24.95 -0.02
CA LYS A 190 13.16 24.59 1.41
C LYS A 190 14.19 25.44 2.15
N GLU A 191 15.30 25.78 1.51
CA GLU A 191 16.30 26.69 2.10
C GLU A 191 15.73 28.10 2.35
N SER A 192 14.90 28.61 1.42
CA SER A 192 14.20 29.88 1.62
C SER A 192 13.27 29.82 2.82
N TYR A 193 12.43 28.78 2.94
CA TYR A 193 11.53 28.61 4.08
C TYR A 193 12.27 28.51 5.41
N ILE A 194 13.38 27.77 5.47
CA ILE A 194 14.22 27.71 6.67
C ILE A 194 14.80 29.10 7.00
N SER A 195 15.25 29.85 6.00
CA SER A 195 15.78 31.20 6.19
C SER A 195 14.72 32.17 6.71
N GLU A 196 13.51 32.13 6.15
CA GLU A 196 12.36 32.92 6.57
C GLU A 196 11.95 32.60 8.00
N ASN A 197 11.82 31.31 8.34
CA ASN A 197 11.53 30.86 9.71
C ASN A 197 12.62 31.32 10.70
N LYS A 198 13.90 31.26 10.33
CA LYS A 198 15.01 31.76 11.16
C LYS A 198 14.96 33.28 11.35
N LYS A 199 14.55 34.04 10.33
CA LYS A 199 14.34 35.50 10.45
C LYS A 199 13.19 35.83 11.39
N LEU A 200 12.08 35.10 11.29
CA LEU A 200 10.91 35.26 12.13
C LEU A 200 11.24 35.04 13.61
N ILE A 201 11.98 33.97 13.92
CA ILE A 201 12.48 33.69 15.29
C ILE A 201 13.34 34.85 15.80
N SER A 202 14.22 35.40 14.95
CA SER A 202 15.05 36.55 15.31
C SER A 202 14.23 37.83 15.55
N GLU A 203 13.16 38.06 14.77
CA GLU A 203 12.26 39.19 14.97
C GLU A 203 11.50 39.08 16.29
N TYR A 204 10.96 37.89 16.59
CA TYR A 204 10.29 37.60 17.85
C TYR A 204 11.19 37.84 19.05
N GLU A 205 12.41 37.29 19.07
CA GLU A 205 13.33 37.47 20.20
C GLU A 205 13.72 38.95 20.40
N LYS A 206 13.89 39.72 19.32
CA LYS A 206 14.13 41.17 19.41
C LYS A 206 12.93 41.91 20.03
N LEU A 207 11.71 41.59 19.60
CA LEU A 207 10.51 42.27 20.09
C LEU A 207 10.20 41.90 21.54
N LYS A 208 10.42 40.63 21.91
CA LYS A 208 10.31 40.11 23.28
C LYS A 208 11.26 40.82 24.24
N VAL A 209 12.51 41.05 23.83
CA VAL A 209 13.47 41.83 24.63
C VAL A 209 13.04 43.30 24.77
N LYS A 210 12.50 43.88 23.69
CA LYS A 210 11.97 45.26 23.72
C LYS A 210 10.76 45.42 24.65
N ASN A 211 10.00 44.34 24.86
CA ASN A 211 8.83 44.26 25.73
C ASN A 211 7.88 45.48 25.58
N PRO A 212 7.29 45.67 24.38
CA PRO A 212 6.39 46.78 24.11
C PRO A 212 5.21 46.80 25.09
N LYS A 213 4.82 47.99 25.53
CA LYS A 213 3.72 48.21 26.50
C LYS A 213 2.46 48.78 25.88
N ASP A 214 2.55 49.24 24.64
CA ASP A 214 1.42 49.66 23.82
C ASP A 214 0.63 48.43 23.33
N GLU A 215 -0.69 48.59 23.17
CA GLU A 215 -1.60 47.51 22.77
C GLU A 215 -1.22 46.88 21.43
N GLU A 216 -0.79 47.69 20.46
CA GLU A 216 -0.35 47.24 19.14
C GLU A 216 0.92 46.37 19.21
N GLY A 217 1.92 46.83 19.96
CA GLY A 217 3.15 46.08 20.18
C GLY A 217 2.95 44.78 20.99
N GLN A 218 2.01 44.76 21.94
CA GLN A 218 1.64 43.53 22.65
C GLN A 218 0.89 42.54 21.76
N ALA A 219 -0.02 43.02 20.91
CA ALA A 219 -0.72 42.18 19.94
C ALA A 219 0.27 41.55 18.94
N LYS A 220 1.19 42.35 18.38
CA LYS A 220 2.25 41.88 17.48
C LYS A 220 3.18 40.87 18.17
N LEU A 221 3.49 41.06 19.46
CA LEU A 221 4.32 40.13 20.22
C LEU A 221 3.65 38.76 20.39
N GLU A 222 2.35 38.73 20.70
CA GLU A 222 1.59 37.47 20.82
C GLU A 222 1.36 36.77 19.47
N GLU A 223 1.20 37.52 18.37
CA GLU A 223 1.16 36.97 17.02
C GLU A 223 2.50 36.31 16.65
N LEU A 224 3.61 37.05 16.75
CA LEU A 224 4.95 36.55 16.47
C LEU A 224 5.35 35.38 17.37
N LYS A 225 4.83 35.32 18.60
CA LYS A 225 5.06 34.18 19.49
C LYS A 225 4.49 32.88 18.92
N LYS A 226 3.25 32.91 18.42
CA LYS A 226 2.62 31.73 17.80
C LYS A 226 3.38 31.29 16.55
N GLU A 227 3.75 32.25 15.71
CA GLU A 227 4.53 31.98 14.50
C GLU A 227 5.93 31.45 14.83
N ASN A 228 6.57 31.98 15.87
CA ASN A 228 7.87 31.51 16.38
C ASN A 228 7.79 30.05 16.85
N ASP A 229 6.76 29.69 17.61
CA ASP A 229 6.59 28.32 18.09
C ASP A 229 6.38 27.33 16.92
N LEU A 230 5.63 27.74 15.88
CA LEU A 230 5.50 26.98 14.64
C LEU A 230 6.84 26.85 13.90
N ALA A 231 7.57 27.97 13.75
CA ALA A 231 8.86 28.00 13.06
C ALA A 231 9.91 27.10 13.73
N ILE A 232 9.99 27.12 15.06
CA ILE A 232 10.90 26.26 15.84
C ILE A 232 10.62 24.78 15.58
N ASN A 233 9.35 24.39 15.51
CA ASN A 233 8.96 23.00 15.26
C ASN A 233 9.15 22.58 13.79
N GLN A 234 8.96 23.49 12.84
CA GLN A 234 9.08 23.19 11.41
C GLN A 234 10.54 23.11 10.91
N ILE A 235 11.46 23.88 11.48
CA ILE A 235 12.86 23.91 11.00
C ILE A 235 13.50 22.52 11.00
N PRO A 236 13.45 21.71 12.07
CA PRO A 236 14.03 20.36 12.06
C PRO A 236 13.45 19.46 10.97
N ASP A 237 12.13 19.52 10.74
CA ASP A 237 11.44 18.75 9.71
C ASP A 237 11.91 19.17 8.30
N LEU A 238 12.02 20.48 8.06
CA LEU A 238 12.52 21.02 6.80
C LEU A 238 13.99 20.66 6.57
N GLU A 239 14.82 20.68 7.62
CA GLU A 239 16.24 20.29 7.55
C GLU A 239 16.39 18.80 7.23
N GLN A 240 15.52 17.95 7.77
CA GLN A 240 15.50 16.52 7.44
C GLN A 240 15.04 16.25 6.00
N ASP A 241 14.00 16.93 5.52
CA ASP A 241 13.59 16.83 4.12
C ASP A 241 14.70 17.32 3.17
N LEU A 242 15.41 18.38 3.57
CA LEU A 242 16.53 18.92 2.83
C LEU A 242 17.68 17.91 2.74
N GLN A 243 17.92 17.13 3.80
CA GLN A 243 18.89 16.03 3.76
C GLN A 243 18.53 14.99 2.69
N VAL A 244 17.25 14.59 2.61
CA VAL A 244 16.76 13.64 1.59
C VAL A 244 16.95 14.20 0.18
N LEU A 245 16.55 15.47 -0.05
CA LEU A 245 16.69 16.12 -1.35
C LEU A 245 18.15 16.31 -1.77
N ARG A 246 19.03 16.71 -0.83
CA ARG A 246 20.46 16.83 -1.10
C ARG A 246 21.08 15.48 -1.44
N PHE A 247 20.73 14.42 -0.70
CA PHE A 247 21.16 13.07 -1.06
C PHE A 247 20.71 12.68 -2.47
N ARG A 248 19.43 12.91 -2.81
CA ARG A 248 18.89 12.68 -4.16
C ARG A 248 19.71 13.42 -5.22
N TYR A 249 19.96 14.71 -5.01
CA TYR A 249 20.72 15.56 -5.92
C TYR A 249 22.16 15.10 -6.08
N ASP A 250 22.88 14.90 -4.97
CA ASP A 250 24.30 14.51 -4.95
C ASP A 250 24.52 13.14 -5.62
N LYS A 251 23.58 12.20 -5.41
CA LYS A 251 23.60 10.86 -6.02
C LYS A 251 22.96 10.82 -7.41
N LYS A 252 22.43 11.94 -7.92
CA LYS A 252 21.78 12.09 -9.22
C LYS A 252 20.62 11.10 -9.43
N ILE A 253 19.82 10.87 -8.40
CA ILE A 253 18.73 9.89 -8.42
C ILE A 253 17.50 10.49 -9.11
N ASP A 254 17.10 9.89 -10.23
CA ASP A 254 15.89 10.27 -10.98
C ASP A 254 14.60 9.94 -10.21
N TYR A 255 13.45 10.28 -10.80
CA TYR A 255 12.12 10.01 -10.25
C TYR A 255 11.44 8.79 -10.90
N ASP A 256 12.20 7.92 -11.60
CA ASP A 256 11.65 6.74 -12.27
C ASP A 256 11.14 5.71 -11.25
N LYS A 257 9.94 5.17 -11.48
CA LYS A 257 9.34 4.12 -10.64
C LYS A 257 10.05 2.77 -10.78
N ASN A 258 10.92 2.59 -11.78
CA ASN A 258 11.80 1.42 -11.92
C ASN A 258 13.15 1.63 -11.23
N ASN A 259 13.41 2.81 -10.66
CA ASN A 259 14.60 3.08 -9.87
C ASN A 259 14.32 2.82 -8.38
N TRP A 260 14.89 1.74 -7.84
CA TRP A 260 14.68 1.37 -6.44
C TRP A 260 15.13 2.45 -5.45
N LYS A 261 16.11 3.29 -5.82
CA LYS A 261 16.58 4.39 -4.96
C LYS A 261 15.53 5.48 -4.86
N ASN A 262 14.89 5.82 -5.98
CA ASN A 262 13.75 6.74 -5.99
C ASN A 262 12.63 6.22 -5.10
N ASN A 263 12.27 4.94 -5.24
CA ASN A 263 11.19 4.36 -4.44
C ASN A 263 11.56 4.28 -2.95
N SER A 264 12.83 4.04 -2.62
CA SER A 264 13.32 4.10 -1.23
C SER A 264 13.26 5.51 -0.66
N ILE A 265 13.64 6.52 -1.45
CA ILE A 265 13.49 7.93 -1.07
C ILE A 265 12.01 8.28 -0.83
N LYS A 266 11.11 7.89 -1.74
CA LYS A 266 9.66 8.11 -1.57
C LYS A 266 9.13 7.42 -0.31
N SER A 267 9.62 6.22 0.01
CA SER A 267 9.27 5.53 1.27
C SER A 267 9.81 6.26 2.50
N ILE A 268 11.02 6.84 2.45
CA ILE A 268 11.55 7.68 3.53
C ILE A 268 10.65 8.92 3.71
N GLU A 269 10.37 9.65 2.63
CA GLU A 269 9.52 10.85 2.64
C GLU A 269 8.14 10.55 3.26
N LYS A 270 7.50 9.46 2.83
CA LYS A 270 6.21 9.01 3.36
C LYS A 270 6.30 8.65 4.85
N ASN A 271 7.31 7.89 5.27
CA ASN A 271 7.46 7.49 6.67
C ASN A 271 7.76 8.70 7.57
N LEU A 272 8.50 9.69 7.08
CA LEU A 272 8.72 10.96 7.79
C LEU A 272 7.43 11.76 7.94
N GLU A 273 6.63 11.88 6.87
CA GLU A 273 5.32 12.53 6.94
C GLU A 273 4.41 11.85 7.96
N GLU A 274 4.33 10.51 7.94
CA GLU A 274 3.52 9.75 8.89
C GLU A 274 4.05 9.86 10.33
N PHE A 275 5.37 9.88 10.53
CA PHE A 275 6.01 10.03 11.84
C PHE A 275 5.74 11.40 12.48
N ARG A 276 5.68 12.45 11.66
CA ARG A 276 5.41 13.84 12.09
C ARG A 276 3.94 14.10 12.43
N ARG A 277 3.02 13.18 12.12
CA ARG A 277 1.60 13.34 12.48
C ARG A 277 1.46 13.38 14.00
N THR A 278 0.79 14.40 14.53
CA THR A 278 0.62 14.53 15.97
C THR A 278 -0.32 13.47 16.53
N MET A 279 0.08 12.87 17.65
CA MET A 279 -0.80 11.98 18.43
C MET A 279 -2.04 12.78 18.88
N GLN A 280 -3.22 12.15 18.84
CA GLN A 280 -4.45 12.75 19.34
C GLN A 280 -4.41 12.86 20.86
N THR A 281 -4.95 13.96 21.39
CA THR A 281 -5.16 14.11 22.83
C THR A 281 -6.21 13.12 23.34
N GLU A 282 -6.23 12.83 24.64
CA GLU A 282 -7.24 11.94 25.24
C GLU A 282 -8.68 12.40 24.93
N LYS A 283 -8.92 13.72 24.89
CA LYS A 283 -10.23 14.29 24.56
C LYS A 283 -10.62 14.04 23.09
N GLU A 284 -9.70 14.28 22.16
CA GLU A 284 -9.92 14.05 20.73
C GLU A 284 -10.10 12.57 20.45
N PHE A 285 -9.22 11.73 21.01
CA PHE A 285 -9.31 10.29 20.92
C PHE A 285 -10.63 9.78 21.51
N SER A 286 -11.02 10.23 22.71
CA SER A 286 -12.28 9.81 23.35
C SER A 286 -13.49 10.23 22.53
N SER A 287 -13.47 11.43 21.93
CA SER A 287 -14.55 11.87 21.04
C SER A 287 -14.62 11.00 19.79
N MET A 288 -13.49 10.71 19.16
CA MET A 288 -13.39 9.81 18.01
C MET A 288 -13.82 8.39 18.37
N ALA A 289 -13.31 7.83 19.46
CA ALA A 289 -13.59 6.48 19.94
C ALA A 289 -15.08 6.30 20.27
N ASN A 290 -15.71 7.30 20.89
CA ASN A 290 -17.15 7.30 21.12
C ASN A 290 -17.96 7.38 19.82
N GLN A 291 -17.58 8.27 18.89
CA GLN A 291 -18.25 8.41 17.60
C GLN A 291 -18.11 7.15 16.73
N GLN A 292 -16.94 6.52 16.80
CA GLN A 292 -16.58 5.35 16.01
C GLN A 292 -16.80 4.03 16.76
N ARG A 293 -17.36 4.04 17.98
CA ARG A 293 -17.64 2.88 18.84
C ARG A 293 -16.47 1.90 18.96
N ILE A 294 -15.26 2.42 19.10
CA ILE A 294 -14.04 1.60 19.17
C ILE A 294 -13.84 1.15 20.62
N GLU A 295 -13.67 -0.16 20.82
CA GLU A 295 -13.35 -0.76 22.12
C GLU A 295 -11.83 -0.86 22.34
N ILE A 296 -11.09 0.25 22.23
CA ILE A 296 -9.69 0.32 22.66
C ILE A 296 -9.54 1.45 23.67
N THR A 297 -8.72 1.25 24.70
CA THR A 297 -8.45 2.31 25.69
C THR A 297 -7.51 3.36 25.12
N TYR A 298 -7.49 4.56 25.71
CA TYR A 298 -6.51 5.58 25.31
C TYR A 298 -5.06 5.09 25.52
N ASP A 299 -4.78 4.39 26.61
CA ASP A 299 -3.47 3.78 26.85
C ASP A 299 -3.08 2.74 25.78
N GLU A 300 -4.03 1.94 25.30
CA GLU A 300 -3.80 1.01 24.19
C GLU A 300 -3.52 1.76 22.89
N TYR A 301 -4.23 2.86 22.62
CA TYR A 301 -3.97 3.73 21.48
C TYR A 301 -2.56 4.36 21.54
N VAL A 302 -2.18 4.95 22.68
CA VAL A 302 -0.84 5.54 22.89
C VAL A 302 0.24 4.51 22.63
N LYS A 303 0.12 3.32 23.22
CA LYS A 303 1.08 2.22 23.03
C LYS A 303 1.18 1.77 21.57
N ASN A 304 0.04 1.63 20.89
CA ASN A 304 0.01 1.24 19.48
C ASN A 304 0.68 2.31 18.60
N TYR A 305 0.40 3.59 18.87
CA TYR A 305 1.01 4.71 18.18
C TYR A 305 2.53 4.74 18.36
N GLU A 306 3.02 4.62 19.61
CA GLU A 306 4.46 4.58 19.92
C GLU A 306 5.14 3.41 19.20
N THR A 307 4.55 2.23 19.26
CA THR A 307 5.07 1.02 18.58
C THR A 307 5.15 1.24 17.07
N GLN A 308 4.16 1.87 16.45
CA GLN A 308 4.20 2.16 15.01
C GLN A 308 5.27 3.20 14.67
N ASN A 309 5.46 4.21 15.51
CA ASN A 309 6.51 5.20 15.30
C ASN A 309 7.91 4.61 15.44
N ASP A 310 8.12 3.69 16.39
CA ASP A 310 9.38 2.95 16.51
C ASP A 310 9.67 2.16 15.21
N LYS A 311 8.67 1.44 14.68
CA LYS A 311 8.81 0.70 13.41
C LYS A 311 9.10 1.62 12.22
N ARG A 312 8.44 2.78 12.13
CA ARG A 312 8.71 3.77 11.08
C ARG A 312 10.16 4.25 11.15
N LEU A 313 10.66 4.52 12.36
CA LEU A 313 12.04 4.92 12.56
C LEU A 313 13.03 3.80 12.18
N GLU A 314 12.72 2.55 12.50
CA GLU A 314 13.50 1.39 12.05
C GLU A 314 13.49 1.26 10.53
N GLU A 315 12.33 1.37 9.87
CA GLU A 315 12.20 1.32 8.42
C GLU A 315 12.98 2.46 7.74
N ILE A 316 12.89 3.70 8.26
CA ILE A 316 13.68 4.83 7.75
C ILE A 316 15.18 4.54 7.84
N LYS A 317 15.65 3.98 8.96
CA LYS A 317 17.08 3.64 9.15
C LYS A 317 17.51 2.53 8.19
N GLU A 318 16.68 1.51 7.99
CA GLU A 318 16.92 0.43 7.03
C GLU A 318 16.98 0.95 5.59
N LEU A 319 16.07 1.85 5.21
CA LEU A 319 16.04 2.48 3.88
C LEU A 319 17.30 3.32 3.64
N TRP A 320 17.71 4.14 4.61
CA TRP A 320 18.96 4.90 4.52
C TRP A 320 20.19 3.98 4.40
N TYR A 321 20.28 2.96 5.26
CA TYR A 321 21.37 1.99 5.19
C TYR A 321 21.38 1.28 3.82
N GLY A 322 20.22 0.91 3.29
CA GLY A 322 20.07 0.31 1.97
C GLY A 322 20.54 1.23 0.84
N LEU A 323 20.18 2.51 0.88
CA LEU A 323 20.64 3.53 -0.06
C LEU A 323 22.16 3.71 -0.03
N GLU A 324 22.77 3.74 1.16
CA GLU A 324 24.22 3.89 1.33
C GLU A 324 25.03 2.66 0.92
N ASN A 325 24.44 1.46 1.07
CA ASN A 325 25.11 0.18 0.82
C ASN A 325 24.69 -0.50 -0.49
N GLU A 326 23.89 0.16 -1.33
CA GLU A 326 23.37 -0.37 -2.60
C GLU A 326 22.54 -1.66 -2.43
N ILE A 327 21.72 -1.72 -1.37
CA ILE A 327 20.85 -2.87 -1.06
C ILE A 327 19.38 -2.46 -1.28
N PRO A 328 18.75 -2.87 -2.39
CA PRO A 328 17.35 -2.53 -2.66
C PRO A 328 16.41 -3.26 -1.70
N PRO A 329 15.51 -2.52 -1.02
CA PRO A 329 14.54 -3.12 -0.11
C PRO A 329 13.49 -3.93 -0.88
N LEU A 330 12.82 -4.84 -0.20
CA LEU A 330 11.75 -5.65 -0.80
C LEU A 330 10.65 -4.75 -1.36
N ASN A 331 10.08 -5.12 -2.51
CA ASN A 331 8.99 -4.39 -3.17
C ASN A 331 9.32 -2.96 -3.64
N SER A 332 10.58 -2.51 -3.54
CA SER A 332 11.00 -1.22 -4.11
C SER A 332 11.00 -1.22 -5.63
N ILE A 333 11.21 -2.35 -6.27
CA ILE A 333 11.07 -2.55 -7.72
C ILE A 333 10.48 -3.93 -7.96
N ARG A 334 10.03 -4.18 -9.19
CA ARG A 334 9.67 -5.53 -9.62
C ARG A 334 10.93 -6.36 -9.83
N ASP A 335 11.20 -7.27 -8.90
CA ASP A 335 12.26 -8.26 -8.99
C ASP A 335 11.72 -9.66 -8.64
N ALA A 336 12.59 -10.69 -8.66
CA ALA A 336 12.14 -12.04 -8.33
C ALA A 336 11.58 -12.12 -6.89
N ARG A 337 12.16 -11.39 -5.92
CA ARG A 337 11.77 -11.41 -4.51
C ARG A 337 10.38 -10.80 -4.33
N SER A 338 10.11 -9.66 -4.95
CA SER A 338 8.82 -8.97 -4.87
C SER A 338 7.70 -9.80 -5.50
N VAL A 339 7.97 -10.45 -6.65
CA VAL A 339 6.99 -11.31 -7.31
C VAL A 339 6.69 -12.54 -6.46
N ILE A 340 7.71 -13.16 -5.87
CA ILE A 340 7.51 -14.32 -4.99
C ILE A 340 6.71 -13.91 -3.73
N ASP A 341 7.15 -12.86 -3.03
CA ASP A 341 6.50 -12.38 -1.80
C ASP A 341 5.04 -11.96 -2.04
N GLY A 342 4.77 -11.32 -3.19
CA GLY A 342 3.43 -10.88 -3.56
C GLY A 342 2.48 -11.97 -4.07
N THR A 343 2.97 -13.18 -4.39
CA THR A 343 2.14 -14.21 -5.05
C THR A 343 2.16 -15.61 -4.43
N TYR A 344 3.07 -15.92 -3.50
CA TYR A 344 3.15 -17.27 -2.93
C TYR A 344 1.86 -17.71 -2.19
N GLU A 345 1.11 -16.76 -1.63
CA GLU A 345 -0.15 -17.00 -0.90
C GLU A 345 -1.23 -17.65 -1.79
N PHE A 346 -1.19 -17.46 -3.11
CA PHE A 346 -2.11 -18.14 -4.02
C PHE A 346 -1.98 -19.66 -3.94
N TYR A 347 -0.76 -20.20 -3.76
CA TYR A 347 -0.56 -21.65 -3.62
C TYR A 347 -1.08 -22.19 -2.30
N VAL A 348 -1.04 -21.38 -1.23
CA VAL A 348 -1.65 -21.73 0.04
C VAL A 348 -3.17 -21.84 -0.13
N ILE A 349 -3.80 -20.85 -0.78
CA ILE A 349 -5.24 -20.86 -1.08
C ILE A 349 -5.62 -22.06 -1.95
N PHE A 350 -4.87 -22.32 -3.03
CA PHE A 350 -5.12 -23.48 -3.90
C PHE A 350 -4.96 -24.80 -3.15
N ALA A 351 -3.96 -24.92 -2.29
CA ALA A 351 -3.76 -26.11 -1.46
C ALA A 351 -4.90 -26.34 -0.47
N VAL A 352 -5.47 -25.27 0.12
CA VAL A 352 -6.65 -25.33 0.98
C VAL A 352 -7.85 -25.85 0.21
N ILE A 353 -8.12 -25.31 -0.98
CA ILE A 353 -9.23 -25.75 -1.82
C ILE A 353 -9.07 -27.23 -2.21
N ILE A 354 -7.86 -27.66 -2.58
CA ILE A 354 -7.55 -29.07 -2.83
C ILE A 354 -7.78 -29.93 -1.59
N ALA A 355 -7.37 -29.46 -0.41
CA ALA A 355 -7.61 -30.17 0.84
C ALA A 355 -9.10 -30.35 1.11
N ILE A 356 -9.92 -29.33 0.86
CA ILE A 356 -11.38 -29.40 1.00
C ILE A 356 -11.97 -30.46 0.05
N ILE A 357 -11.61 -30.40 -1.24
CA ILE A 357 -12.14 -31.32 -2.26
C ILE A 357 -11.77 -32.77 -1.96
N ILE A 358 -10.50 -33.03 -1.63
CA ILE A 358 -10.02 -34.39 -1.35
C ILE A 358 -10.54 -34.85 0.01
N GLY A 359 -10.31 -34.05 1.06
CA GLY A 359 -10.63 -34.38 2.45
C GLY A 359 -12.13 -34.58 2.68
N GLY A 360 -13.00 -33.80 2.04
CA GLY A 360 -14.45 -33.98 2.14
C GLY A 360 -14.91 -35.34 1.62
N GLY A 361 -14.28 -35.83 0.55
CA GLY A 361 -14.63 -37.08 -0.09
C GLY A 361 -13.91 -38.33 0.45
N ILE A 362 -12.75 -38.19 1.09
CA ILE A 362 -11.84 -39.32 1.31
C ILE A 362 -12.34 -40.36 2.33
N VAL A 363 -13.13 -39.93 3.32
CA VAL A 363 -13.75 -40.80 4.33
C VAL A 363 -15.23 -41.02 4.02
N ALA A 364 -16.00 -39.95 3.78
CA ALA A 364 -17.44 -40.03 3.52
C ALA A 364 -17.81 -40.96 2.35
N ASN A 365 -17.03 -40.99 1.26
CA ASN A 365 -17.32 -41.88 0.12
C ASN A 365 -17.13 -43.37 0.43
N GLU A 366 -16.29 -43.72 1.41
CA GLU A 366 -16.12 -45.12 1.82
C GLU A 366 -17.33 -45.61 2.61
N PHE A 367 -17.97 -44.71 3.38
CA PHE A 367 -19.20 -44.99 4.08
C PHE A 367 -20.38 -45.09 3.12
N SER A 368 -20.53 -44.15 2.18
CA SER A 368 -21.65 -44.15 1.23
C SER A 368 -21.63 -45.36 0.28
N LYS A 369 -20.44 -45.81 -0.14
CA LYS A 369 -20.27 -46.99 -1.01
C LYS A 369 -20.22 -48.32 -0.26
N GLY A 370 -20.25 -48.32 1.08
CA GLY A 370 -20.09 -49.52 1.90
C GLY A 370 -18.69 -50.15 1.87
N THR A 371 -17.73 -49.59 1.12
CA THR A 371 -16.36 -50.09 0.97
C THR A 371 -15.55 -49.99 2.25
N ILE A 372 -16.01 -49.18 3.23
CA ILE A 372 -15.44 -49.16 4.57
C ILE A 372 -15.41 -50.56 5.22
N ARG A 373 -16.41 -51.42 4.94
CA ARG A 373 -16.47 -52.80 5.49
C ARG A 373 -15.31 -53.65 4.96
N LEU A 374 -15.02 -53.55 3.67
CA LEU A 374 -13.92 -54.27 3.02
C LEU A 374 -12.55 -53.84 3.59
N LEU A 375 -12.42 -52.56 3.95
CA LEU A 375 -11.20 -52.04 4.57
C LEU A 375 -11.04 -52.52 6.03
N LEU A 376 -12.14 -52.74 6.74
CA LEU A 376 -12.13 -53.14 8.16
C LEU A 376 -11.92 -54.64 8.39
N ILE A 377 -12.15 -55.49 7.39
CA ILE A 377 -11.88 -56.94 7.47
C ILE A 377 -10.37 -57.24 7.35
N ARG A 378 -9.58 -56.31 6.80
CA ARG A 378 -8.12 -56.47 6.69
C ARG A 378 -7.45 -56.43 8.08
N PRO A 379 -6.36 -57.19 8.32
CA PRO A 379 -5.64 -57.20 9.60
C PRO A 379 -4.76 -55.94 9.77
N VAL A 380 -5.43 -54.79 9.85
CA VAL A 380 -4.87 -53.44 10.01
C VAL A 380 -5.74 -52.68 11.01
N SER A 381 -5.11 -52.00 11.97
CA SER A 381 -5.85 -51.21 12.97
C SER A 381 -6.59 -50.02 12.31
N ARG A 382 -7.82 -49.76 12.77
CA ARG A 382 -8.70 -48.69 12.24
C ARG A 382 -8.02 -47.32 12.19
N TRP A 383 -7.26 -46.98 13.24
CA TRP A 383 -6.52 -45.72 13.30
C TRP A 383 -5.45 -45.59 12.21
N LYS A 384 -4.81 -46.69 11.78
CA LYS A 384 -3.82 -46.64 10.68
C LYS A 384 -4.49 -46.36 9.34
N VAL A 385 -5.69 -46.90 9.13
CA VAL A 385 -6.48 -46.61 7.91
C VAL A 385 -6.85 -45.13 7.88
N LEU A 386 -7.39 -44.60 8.96
CA LEU A 386 -7.76 -43.17 9.04
C LEU A 386 -6.54 -42.26 8.90
N LEU A 387 -5.44 -42.57 9.61
CA LEU A 387 -4.20 -41.80 9.51
C LEU A 387 -3.63 -41.82 8.09
N SER A 388 -3.67 -42.95 7.39
CA SER A 388 -3.20 -43.01 6.01
C SER A 388 -3.97 -42.06 5.08
N LYS A 389 -5.28 -41.90 5.29
CA LYS A 389 -6.11 -40.96 4.54
C LYS A 389 -5.78 -39.51 4.90
N LEU A 390 -5.67 -39.19 6.19
CA LEU A 390 -5.26 -37.85 6.64
C LEU A 390 -3.89 -37.45 6.06
N LEU A 391 -2.89 -38.33 6.17
CA LEU A 391 -1.56 -38.12 5.59
C LEU A 391 -1.62 -37.95 4.08
N SER A 392 -2.50 -38.67 3.37
CA SER A 392 -2.65 -38.52 1.93
C SER A 392 -3.16 -37.12 1.55
N VAL A 393 -4.14 -36.57 2.28
CA VAL A 393 -4.64 -35.21 2.04
C VAL A 393 -3.53 -34.20 2.32
N LEU A 394 -2.85 -34.31 3.47
CA LEU A 394 -1.78 -33.41 3.85
C LEU A 394 -0.62 -33.45 2.84
N ILE A 395 -0.12 -34.62 2.46
CA ILE A 395 0.98 -34.75 1.50
C ILE A 395 0.62 -34.12 0.15
N ILE A 396 -0.61 -34.33 -0.34
CA ILE A 396 -1.04 -33.74 -1.62
C ILE A 396 -1.12 -32.21 -1.50
N SER A 397 -1.76 -31.68 -0.45
CA SER A 397 -1.93 -30.23 -0.29
C SER A 397 -0.61 -29.51 0.00
N PHE A 398 0.23 -30.03 0.90
CA PHE A 398 1.58 -29.49 1.10
C PHE A 398 2.45 -29.63 -0.15
N GLY A 399 2.28 -30.72 -0.91
CA GLY A 399 2.94 -30.89 -2.21
C GLY A 399 2.59 -29.77 -3.19
N VAL A 400 1.32 -29.33 -3.23
CA VAL A 400 0.90 -28.17 -4.05
C VAL A 400 1.60 -26.89 -3.60
N VAL A 401 1.68 -26.61 -2.29
CA VAL A 401 2.38 -25.42 -1.77
C VAL A 401 3.87 -25.48 -2.12
N ILE A 402 4.55 -26.57 -1.78
CA ILE A 402 6.00 -26.72 -1.97
C ILE A 402 6.35 -26.65 -3.46
N LEU A 403 5.67 -27.43 -4.31
CA LEU A 403 5.96 -27.45 -5.75
C LEU A 403 5.57 -26.13 -6.41
N GLY A 404 4.41 -25.57 -6.07
CA GLY A 404 3.94 -24.30 -6.60
C GLY A 404 4.90 -23.15 -6.28
N THR A 405 5.27 -22.99 -5.01
CA THR A 405 6.25 -21.98 -4.59
C THR A 405 7.63 -22.25 -5.19
N THR A 406 8.07 -23.51 -5.30
CA THR A 406 9.37 -23.83 -5.93
C THR A 406 9.40 -23.45 -7.41
N ILE A 407 8.35 -23.77 -8.16
CA ILE A 407 8.22 -23.39 -9.58
C ILE A 407 8.15 -21.87 -9.70
N LEU A 408 7.42 -21.19 -8.81
CA LEU A 408 7.36 -19.73 -8.75
C LEU A 408 8.74 -19.11 -8.51
N VAL A 409 9.55 -19.66 -7.59
CA VAL A 409 10.92 -19.19 -7.33
C VAL A 409 11.81 -19.37 -8.56
N ILE A 410 11.77 -20.54 -9.19
CA ILE A 410 12.60 -20.85 -10.37
C ILE A 410 12.22 -19.95 -11.55
N SER A 411 10.93 -19.82 -11.84
CA SER A 411 10.43 -19.00 -12.95
C SER A 411 10.63 -17.50 -12.70
N SER A 412 10.44 -17.01 -11.48
CA SER A 412 10.73 -15.61 -11.12
C SER A 412 12.23 -15.32 -11.26
N GLY A 413 13.09 -16.24 -10.81
CA GLY A 413 14.54 -16.13 -11.02
C GLY A 413 14.94 -16.19 -12.50
N TYR A 414 14.21 -16.93 -13.33
CA TYR A 414 14.43 -16.94 -14.78
C TYR A 414 14.01 -15.63 -15.46
N VAL A 415 12.87 -15.05 -15.08
CA VAL A 415 12.32 -13.83 -15.69
C VAL A 415 13.06 -12.57 -15.23
N TYR A 416 13.36 -12.46 -13.93
CA TYR A 416 13.93 -11.26 -13.32
C TYR A 416 15.42 -11.39 -12.95
N GLY A 417 16.00 -12.59 -13.07
CA GLY A 417 17.39 -12.88 -12.74
C GLY A 417 17.56 -13.45 -11.33
N PHE A 418 18.25 -14.60 -11.22
CA PHE A 418 18.51 -15.28 -9.94
C PHE A 418 19.38 -14.47 -8.97
N GLN A 419 20.11 -13.47 -9.46
CA GLN A 419 20.96 -12.63 -8.60
C GLN A 419 20.13 -11.82 -7.61
N THR A 420 18.90 -11.42 -7.97
CA THR A 420 18.04 -10.65 -7.06
C THR A 420 17.62 -11.48 -5.85
N LEU A 421 17.54 -12.81 -5.96
CA LEU A 421 17.24 -13.71 -4.83
C LEU A 421 18.38 -13.77 -3.80
N LYS A 422 19.61 -13.41 -4.19
CA LYS A 422 20.77 -13.33 -3.31
C LYS A 422 20.90 -11.96 -2.63
N THR A 423 20.12 -10.97 -3.07
CA THR A 423 20.11 -9.66 -2.43
C THR A 423 19.48 -9.80 -1.04
N PRO A 424 20.22 -9.50 0.04
CA PRO A 424 19.70 -9.62 1.39
C PRO A 424 18.58 -8.61 1.62
N LEU A 425 17.74 -8.92 2.60
CA LEU A 425 16.82 -7.98 3.21
C LEU A 425 17.47 -7.37 4.45
N LEU A 426 17.07 -6.15 4.75
CA LEU A 426 17.46 -5.44 5.96
C LEU A 426 16.31 -5.57 6.96
N GLU A 427 16.65 -5.92 8.19
CA GLU A 427 15.69 -5.96 9.30
C GLU A 427 16.41 -5.51 10.58
N THR A 428 15.76 -4.70 11.37
CA THR A 428 16.27 -4.22 12.65
C THR A 428 15.97 -5.25 13.73
N ILE A 429 17.03 -5.88 14.25
CA ILE A 429 16.93 -6.88 15.32
C ILE A 429 17.68 -6.32 16.53
N ASN A 430 16.98 -6.17 17.65
CA ASN A 430 17.54 -5.62 18.89
C ASN A 430 18.23 -4.25 18.67
N GLY A 431 17.63 -3.39 17.86
CA GLY A 431 18.16 -2.06 17.54
C GLY A 431 19.35 -2.04 16.57
N THR A 432 19.74 -3.18 15.99
CA THR A 432 20.83 -3.27 15.00
C THR A 432 20.30 -3.76 13.66
N ILE A 433 20.65 -3.05 12.58
CA ILE A 433 20.31 -3.44 11.21
C ILE A 433 21.09 -4.70 10.84
N THR A 434 20.37 -5.77 10.56
CA THR A 434 20.92 -7.08 10.20
C THR A 434 20.54 -7.44 8.77
N LYS A 435 21.48 -8.05 8.04
CA LYS A 435 21.24 -8.58 6.70
C LYS A 435 20.71 -10.01 6.80
N ILE A 436 19.55 -10.26 6.21
CA ILE A 436 18.87 -11.56 6.24
C ILE A 436 18.68 -12.05 4.82
N ASP A 437 19.01 -13.32 4.57
CA ASP A 437 18.77 -13.92 3.27
C ASP A 437 17.28 -13.98 2.95
N TYR A 438 16.90 -13.70 1.70
CA TYR A 438 15.49 -13.66 1.30
C TYR A 438 14.74 -14.98 1.60
N ILE A 439 15.38 -16.14 1.40
CA ILE A 439 14.78 -17.44 1.70
C ILE A 439 14.54 -17.63 3.21
N GLN A 440 15.47 -17.13 4.04
CA GLN A 440 15.33 -17.16 5.50
C GLN A 440 14.17 -16.26 5.95
N TYR A 441 13.99 -15.11 5.32
CA TYR A 441 12.86 -14.21 5.55
C TYR A 441 11.51 -14.83 5.14
N MET A 442 11.46 -15.50 3.99
CA MET A 442 10.23 -16.08 3.44
C MET A 442 9.74 -17.30 4.26
N MET A 443 10.64 -18.09 4.84
CA MET A 443 10.28 -19.37 5.46
C MET A 443 9.30 -19.23 6.64
N PRO A 444 9.50 -18.34 7.64
CA PRO A 444 8.55 -18.12 8.72
C PRO A 444 7.18 -17.62 8.22
N LYS A 445 7.16 -16.73 7.21
CA LYS A 445 5.92 -16.25 6.58
C LYS A 445 5.13 -17.41 5.98
N LEU A 446 5.80 -18.30 5.26
CA LEU A 446 5.16 -19.48 4.68
C LEU A 446 4.63 -20.43 5.77
N MET A 447 5.40 -20.66 6.84
CA MET A 447 4.98 -21.49 7.98
C MET A 447 3.74 -20.95 8.69
N ILE A 448 3.63 -19.62 8.84
CA ILE A 448 2.43 -18.98 9.37
C ILE A 448 1.23 -19.22 8.45
N SER A 449 1.43 -19.15 7.13
CA SER A 449 0.36 -19.25 6.14
C SER A 449 -0.23 -20.66 6.05
N VAL A 450 0.62 -21.69 6.10
CA VAL A 450 0.17 -23.10 6.07
C VAL A 450 -0.56 -23.54 7.34
N SER A 451 -0.61 -22.73 8.40
CA SER A 451 -1.45 -23.01 9.58
C SER A 451 -2.96 -23.01 9.23
N SER A 452 -3.39 -22.15 8.31
CA SER A 452 -4.75 -22.15 7.77
C SER A 452 -5.04 -23.45 7.03
N LEU A 453 -4.09 -23.94 6.22
CA LEU A 453 -4.20 -25.22 5.54
C LEU A 453 -4.37 -26.39 6.52
N MET A 454 -3.58 -26.42 7.59
CA MET A 454 -3.70 -27.44 8.64
C MET A 454 -5.08 -27.42 9.30
N PHE A 455 -5.59 -26.22 9.61
CA PHE A 455 -6.89 -26.03 10.24
C PHE A 455 -8.04 -26.50 9.35
N ILE A 456 -8.09 -26.03 8.10
CA ILE A 456 -9.16 -26.41 7.17
C ILE A 456 -9.09 -27.90 6.81
N THR A 457 -7.89 -28.45 6.64
CA THR A 457 -7.73 -29.90 6.41
C THR A 457 -8.27 -30.71 7.58
N SER A 458 -7.99 -30.29 8.81
CA SER A 458 -8.48 -30.95 10.02
C SER A 458 -10.01 -30.85 10.13
N LEU A 459 -10.57 -29.67 9.84
CA LEU A 459 -12.00 -29.41 9.85
C LEU A 459 -12.75 -30.28 8.83
N VAL A 460 -12.35 -30.23 7.56
CA VAL A 460 -13.05 -30.97 6.49
C VAL A 460 -12.96 -32.47 6.72
N PHE A 461 -11.82 -32.95 7.21
CA PHE A 461 -11.61 -34.36 7.52
C PHE A 461 -12.46 -34.83 8.71
N MET A 462 -12.59 -33.99 9.74
CA MET A 462 -13.48 -34.23 10.87
C MET A 462 -14.94 -34.32 10.43
N ILE A 463 -15.43 -33.34 9.67
CA ILE A 463 -16.82 -33.32 9.19
C ILE A 463 -17.07 -34.51 8.24
N SER A 464 -16.14 -34.82 7.34
CA SER A 464 -16.23 -35.99 6.45
C SER A 464 -16.40 -37.29 7.25
N THR A 465 -15.69 -37.42 8.38
CA THR A 465 -15.74 -38.61 9.22
C THR A 465 -17.01 -38.69 10.07
N ILE A 466 -17.43 -37.58 10.66
CA ILE A 466 -18.59 -37.52 11.57
C ILE A 466 -19.89 -37.58 10.78
N ALA A 467 -20.03 -36.70 9.78
CA ALA A 467 -21.27 -36.57 9.01
C ALA A 467 -21.44 -37.63 7.94
N LYS A 468 -20.33 -38.24 7.47
CA LYS A 468 -20.33 -39.26 6.41
C LYS A 468 -21.00 -38.79 5.12
N ASN A 469 -21.03 -37.47 4.90
CA ASN A 469 -21.61 -36.82 3.75
C ASN A 469 -20.57 -35.90 3.12
N THR A 470 -20.16 -36.21 1.89
CA THR A 470 -19.16 -35.43 1.17
C THR A 470 -19.63 -34.01 0.87
N ALA A 471 -20.89 -33.82 0.48
CA ALA A 471 -21.42 -32.49 0.18
C ALA A 471 -21.42 -31.61 1.43
N LEU A 472 -21.83 -32.14 2.58
CA LEU A 472 -21.83 -31.39 3.84
C LEU A 472 -20.41 -31.00 4.27
N ALA A 473 -19.47 -31.94 4.20
CA ALA A 473 -18.07 -31.69 4.58
C ALA A 473 -17.45 -30.59 3.72
N VAL A 474 -17.62 -30.68 2.39
CA VAL A 474 -17.13 -29.67 1.46
C VAL A 474 -17.80 -28.32 1.70
N ALA A 475 -19.14 -28.27 1.76
CA ALA A 475 -19.89 -27.02 1.89
C ALA A 475 -19.53 -26.24 3.15
N ILE A 476 -19.53 -26.88 4.32
CA ILE A 476 -19.23 -26.20 5.59
C ILE A 476 -17.80 -25.67 5.61
N SER A 477 -16.82 -26.49 5.18
CA SER A 477 -15.42 -26.06 5.17
C SER A 477 -15.16 -24.94 4.16
N MET A 478 -15.84 -24.98 3.01
CA MET A 478 -15.73 -23.93 1.99
C MET A 478 -16.34 -22.61 2.45
N VAL A 479 -17.56 -22.64 3.01
CA VAL A 479 -18.22 -21.43 3.57
C VAL A 479 -17.39 -20.84 4.68
N LEU A 480 -16.84 -21.66 5.58
CA LEU A 480 -16.02 -21.18 6.67
C LEU A 480 -14.70 -20.55 6.17
N TYR A 481 -14.03 -21.17 5.20
CA TYR A 481 -12.77 -20.64 4.67
C TYR A 481 -12.96 -19.35 3.86
N LEU A 482 -13.88 -19.35 2.90
CA LEU A 482 -14.13 -18.18 2.04
C LEU A 482 -14.89 -17.08 2.78
N GLY A 483 -15.75 -17.44 3.74
CA GLY A 483 -16.55 -16.50 4.52
C GLY A 483 -15.79 -15.82 5.65
N ALA A 484 -14.65 -16.37 6.10
CA ALA A 484 -13.89 -15.81 7.21
C ALA A 484 -13.44 -14.36 6.98
N ALA A 485 -12.83 -14.06 5.81
CA ALA A 485 -12.31 -12.72 5.55
C ALA A 485 -13.42 -11.66 5.37
N PRO A 486 -14.49 -11.88 4.56
CA PRO A 486 -15.62 -10.95 4.48
C PRO A 486 -16.31 -10.76 5.83
N LEU A 487 -16.48 -11.84 6.61
CA LEU A 487 -17.04 -11.75 7.96
C LEU A 487 -16.17 -10.86 8.86
N THR A 488 -14.86 -11.02 8.82
CA THR A 488 -13.93 -10.15 9.55
C THR A 488 -14.07 -8.71 9.10
N GLN A 489 -14.06 -8.42 7.81
CA GLN A 489 -14.22 -7.03 7.33
C GLN A 489 -15.53 -6.42 7.80
N VAL A 490 -16.66 -7.13 7.66
CA VAL A 490 -17.97 -6.66 8.10
C VAL A 490 -17.99 -6.42 9.60
N LEU A 491 -17.52 -7.36 10.41
CA LEU A 491 -17.54 -7.23 11.87
C LEU A 491 -16.61 -6.12 12.37
N ILE A 492 -15.45 -5.94 11.75
CA ILE A 492 -14.54 -4.83 12.08
C ILE A 492 -15.13 -3.49 11.64
N ASN A 493 -15.81 -3.42 10.49
CA ASN A 493 -16.56 -2.23 10.10
C ASN A 493 -17.73 -1.94 11.05
N MET A 494 -18.34 -2.99 11.62
CA MET A 494 -19.27 -2.93 12.76
C MET A 494 -18.57 -2.75 14.12
N LYS A 495 -17.29 -2.39 14.09
CA LYS A 495 -16.47 -1.95 15.24
C LYS A 495 -16.16 -3.07 16.26
N GLN A 496 -16.24 -4.33 15.85
CA GLN A 496 -15.93 -5.50 16.67
C GLN A 496 -14.43 -5.85 16.63
N VAL A 497 -13.59 -4.93 17.11
CA VAL A 497 -12.11 -5.03 17.01
C VAL A 497 -11.53 -6.20 17.81
N TRP A 498 -12.19 -6.64 18.88
CA TRP A 498 -11.83 -7.83 19.66
C TRP A 498 -11.68 -9.09 18.79
N LEU A 499 -12.36 -9.14 17.64
CA LEU A 499 -12.29 -10.23 16.68
C LEU A 499 -10.85 -10.52 16.21
N LEU A 500 -9.98 -9.50 16.15
CA LEU A 500 -8.58 -9.64 15.76
C LEU A 500 -7.75 -10.50 16.73
N LYS A 501 -8.22 -10.68 17.97
CA LYS A 501 -7.61 -11.55 18.98
C LYS A 501 -8.08 -13.01 18.84
N THR A 502 -9.05 -13.30 17.97
CA THR A 502 -9.62 -14.64 17.72
C THR A 502 -9.00 -15.30 16.49
N LEU A 503 -9.28 -16.59 16.27
CA LEU A 503 -8.76 -17.30 15.11
C LEU A 503 -9.44 -16.90 13.78
N ILE A 504 -10.64 -16.30 13.82
CA ILE A 504 -11.52 -16.10 12.65
C ILE A 504 -10.81 -15.35 11.52
N PRO A 505 -10.17 -14.18 11.74
CA PRO A 505 -9.48 -13.45 10.68
C PRO A 505 -8.38 -14.27 9.99
N TYR A 506 -7.75 -15.16 10.74
CA TYR A 506 -6.58 -15.92 10.30
C TYR A 506 -6.94 -17.22 9.57
N ILE A 507 -8.20 -17.68 9.66
CA ILE A 507 -8.71 -18.82 8.88
C ILE A 507 -8.44 -18.59 7.40
N ASN A 508 -8.60 -17.35 6.92
CA ASN A 508 -8.17 -16.93 5.59
C ASN A 508 -7.23 -15.72 5.67
N GLY A 509 -6.15 -15.86 6.45
CA GLY A 509 -5.14 -14.81 6.58
C GLY A 509 -4.44 -14.47 5.26
N SER A 510 -4.37 -15.41 4.31
CA SER A 510 -3.81 -15.19 2.97
C SER A 510 -4.54 -14.07 2.21
N PHE A 511 -5.87 -13.94 2.38
CA PHE A 511 -6.64 -12.85 1.76
C PHE A 511 -6.13 -11.47 2.20
N PHE A 512 -5.94 -11.27 3.50
CA PHE A 512 -5.49 -9.98 4.05
C PHE A 512 -4.05 -9.65 3.69
N LYS A 513 -3.20 -10.65 3.41
CA LYS A 513 -1.84 -10.43 2.91
C LYS A 513 -1.79 -10.05 1.44
N ILE A 514 -2.65 -10.66 0.61
CA ILE A 514 -2.75 -10.34 -0.83
C ILE A 514 -3.43 -8.97 -1.03
N MET A 515 -4.43 -8.65 -0.20
CA MET A 515 -5.17 -7.40 -0.25
C MET A 515 -4.96 -6.61 1.06
N PRO A 516 -3.76 -5.98 1.23
CA PRO A 516 -3.39 -5.35 2.50
C PRO A 516 -4.13 -4.05 2.77
N PHE A 517 -4.87 -3.48 1.82
CA PHE A 517 -5.60 -2.21 1.97
C PHE A 517 -6.39 -2.13 3.27
N PHE A 518 -7.15 -3.18 3.59
CA PHE A 518 -7.93 -3.24 4.83
C PHE A 518 -7.03 -3.21 6.07
N THR A 519 -5.93 -3.95 6.07
CA THR A 519 -5.01 -4.00 7.21
C THR A 519 -4.14 -2.74 7.34
N GLU A 520 -3.79 -2.11 6.22
CA GLU A 520 -3.08 -0.82 6.19
C GLU A 520 -3.99 0.29 6.73
N GLN A 521 -5.26 0.29 6.35
CA GLN A 521 -6.24 1.23 6.89
C GLN A 521 -6.38 1.06 8.41
N LEU A 522 -6.51 -0.18 8.90
CA LEU A 522 -6.55 -0.46 10.35
C LEU A 522 -5.30 0.01 11.09
N SER A 523 -4.12 -0.19 10.50
CA SER A 523 -2.86 0.28 11.05
C SER A 523 -2.81 1.81 11.10
N LYS A 524 -3.19 2.49 10.01
CA LYS A 524 -3.12 3.95 9.92
C LYS A 524 -4.14 4.66 10.80
N GLU A 525 -5.38 4.19 10.83
CA GLU A 525 -6.47 4.84 11.57
C GLU A 525 -6.43 4.50 13.06
N TYR A 526 -6.06 3.27 13.41
CA TYR A 526 -6.21 2.75 14.78
C TYR A 526 -4.90 2.28 15.40
N GLY A 527 -3.80 2.25 14.66
CA GLY A 527 -2.53 1.66 15.11
C GLY A 527 -2.60 0.13 15.26
N ILE A 528 -3.64 -0.53 14.74
CA ILE A 528 -3.91 -1.93 15.01
C ILE A 528 -3.37 -2.81 13.89
N GLU A 529 -2.54 -3.78 14.26
CA GLU A 529 -1.98 -4.76 13.35
C GLU A 529 -2.61 -6.15 13.50
N MET A 530 -2.58 -6.90 12.40
CA MET A 530 -2.97 -8.31 12.38
C MET A 530 -1.95 -9.16 13.15
N GLN A 531 -2.42 -9.92 14.12
CA GLN A 531 -1.60 -10.79 14.96
C GLN A 531 -1.43 -12.18 14.35
N TYR A 532 -0.83 -12.26 13.15
CA TYR A 532 -0.70 -13.51 12.39
C TYR A 532 -0.03 -14.66 13.17
N ALA A 533 0.96 -14.35 14.02
CA ALA A 533 1.62 -15.35 14.85
C ALA A 533 0.70 -15.94 15.93
N LEU A 534 -0.14 -15.11 16.56
CA LEU A 534 -1.14 -15.56 17.53
C LEU A 534 -2.21 -16.41 16.82
N GLY A 535 -2.74 -15.91 15.70
CA GLY A 535 -3.73 -16.60 14.89
C GLY A 535 -3.25 -17.98 14.44
N SER A 536 -2.01 -18.08 13.95
CA SER A 536 -1.39 -19.34 13.56
C SER A 536 -1.35 -20.35 14.73
N LYS A 537 -0.96 -19.92 15.93
CA LYS A 537 -0.97 -20.79 17.13
C LYS A 537 -2.39 -21.29 17.44
N GLN A 538 -3.39 -20.42 17.39
CA GLN A 538 -4.79 -20.78 17.65
C GLN A 538 -5.32 -21.79 16.61
N LEU A 539 -5.03 -21.58 15.33
CA LEU A 539 -5.40 -22.49 14.25
C LEU A 539 -4.79 -23.88 14.42
N LEU A 540 -3.49 -23.94 14.79
CA LEU A 540 -2.81 -25.21 15.03
C LEU A 540 -3.38 -25.94 16.25
N LEU A 541 -3.67 -25.24 17.35
CA LEU A 541 -4.30 -25.84 18.54
C LEU A 541 -5.69 -26.41 18.20
N ALA A 542 -6.52 -25.64 17.49
CA ALA A 542 -7.82 -26.11 17.04
C ALA A 542 -7.72 -27.31 16.08
N SER A 543 -6.71 -27.34 15.21
CA SER A 543 -6.40 -28.47 14.33
C SER A 543 -6.17 -29.77 15.13
N ILE A 544 -5.32 -29.69 16.17
CA ILE A 544 -5.01 -30.83 17.03
C ILE A 544 -6.28 -31.36 17.70
N LEU A 545 -7.11 -30.48 18.26
CA LEU A 545 -8.37 -30.87 18.89
C LEU A 545 -9.32 -31.56 17.92
N MET A 546 -9.49 -31.01 16.71
CA MET A 546 -10.34 -31.62 15.68
C MET A 546 -9.83 -33.00 15.24
N ILE A 547 -8.52 -33.16 15.09
CA ILE A 547 -7.91 -34.47 14.76
C ILE A 547 -8.17 -35.46 15.90
N ILE A 548 -7.98 -35.08 17.16
CA ILE A 548 -8.27 -35.96 18.32
C ILE A 548 -9.73 -36.42 18.29
N VAL A 549 -10.69 -35.50 18.13
CA VAL A 549 -12.12 -35.83 18.03
C VAL A 549 -12.38 -36.79 16.87
N THR A 550 -11.75 -36.55 15.71
CA THR A 550 -11.90 -37.41 14.52
C THR A 550 -11.43 -38.84 14.79
N PHE A 551 -10.26 -39.01 15.41
CA PHE A 551 -9.71 -40.34 15.70
C PHE A 551 -10.51 -41.07 16.78
N VAL A 552 -10.92 -40.38 17.84
CA VAL A 552 -11.75 -40.97 18.90
C VAL A 552 -13.09 -41.43 18.34
N THR A 553 -13.76 -40.60 17.53
CA THR A 553 -15.06 -40.94 16.95
C THR A 553 -14.99 -42.10 15.96
N PHE A 554 -13.94 -42.17 15.13
CA PHE A 554 -13.76 -43.26 14.17
C PHE A 554 -13.36 -44.59 14.82
N THR A 555 -12.57 -44.55 15.89
CA THR A 555 -12.08 -45.78 16.56
C THR A 555 -13.12 -46.39 17.49
N LYS A 556 -13.90 -45.58 18.21
CA LYS A 556 -14.89 -46.07 19.19
C LYS A 556 -16.25 -46.44 18.60
N LYS A 557 -16.62 -45.96 17.40
CA LYS A 557 -17.92 -46.29 16.80
C LYS A 557 -17.90 -47.65 16.10
N ASP A 558 -18.90 -48.47 16.41
CA ASP A 558 -19.21 -49.68 15.65
C ASP A 558 -19.77 -49.32 14.27
N VAL A 559 -19.27 -50.02 13.25
CA VAL A 559 -19.84 -49.94 11.90
C VAL A 559 -21.02 -50.90 11.86
N LYS A 560 -22.22 -50.37 12.16
CA LYS A 560 -23.48 -51.14 12.11
C LYS A 560 -23.85 -51.52 10.67
N ASN A 561 -24.59 -52.64 10.56
CA ASN A 561 -25.02 -53.33 9.34
C ASN A 561 -25.83 -52.48 8.36
#